data_AF-A0A8J6DWP7-F1
#
_entry.id   AF-A0A8J6DWP7-F1
#
_cell.length_a   1.000
_cell.length_b   1.000
_cell.length_c   1.000
_cell.angle_alpha   90.00
_cell.angle_beta   90.00
_cell.angle_gamma   90.00
#
_symmetry.space_group_name_H-M   'P 1'
#
loop_
_entity.id
_entity.type
_entity.pdbx_description
1 polymer ?
#
loop_
_entity_poly.entity_id
_entity_poly.type
_entity_poly.pdbx_seq_one_letter_code
_entity_poly.pdbx_strand_id
1 'polypeptide(L)'
;DQSFPEHENGFQIGMRLEGIDPRHPSVFCVLSVAEVCGYRLRLHFDGYLSCYDFWTNAGSPDIHPVGWCEKTKHELHIPKGYRKDKFVWMDYLKACKLQNAPKKLFRNRSSNGPMPKEFQVGMKLEAVDRKNPSLVCVATIADIVEDRLLVHFDNWDDSYDY
;
A
#
# COMPACT_ATOMS: atom_id res chain seq x y z
N ASP A 1 16.33 12.72 -1.61
CA ASP A 1 15.84 14.04 -1.20
C ASP A 1 14.44 13.90 -0.61
N GLN A 2 14.28 14.03 0.71
CA GLN A 2 12.95 14.10 1.32
C GLN A 2 12.50 15.56 1.24
N SER A 3 11.67 15.87 0.25
CA SER A 3 11.00 17.16 0.13
C SER A 3 10.21 17.46 1.41
N PHE A 4 10.21 18.73 1.85
CA PHE A 4 9.36 19.18 2.95
C PHE A 4 7.87 18.85 2.67
N PRO A 5 7.07 18.55 3.70
CA PRO A 5 5.65 18.28 3.52
C PRO A 5 4.93 19.46 2.86
N GLU A 6 4.30 19.23 1.70
CA GLU A 6 3.51 20.25 1.00
C GLU A 6 2.15 20.53 1.69
N HIS A 7 1.73 19.63 2.60
CA HIS A 7 0.43 19.67 3.28
C HIS A 7 0.55 19.27 4.76
N GLU A 8 -0.38 19.74 5.58
CA GLU A 8 -0.50 19.33 6.98
C GLU A 8 -0.90 17.85 7.12
N ASN A 9 -0.47 17.21 8.20
CA ASN A 9 -0.88 15.85 8.53
C ASN A 9 -2.26 15.86 9.22
N GLY A 10 -3.31 15.49 8.47
CA GLY A 10 -4.68 15.40 8.99
C GLY A 10 -5.09 14.01 9.50
N PHE A 11 -4.21 13.02 9.49
CA PHE A 11 -4.51 11.69 10.00
C PHE A 11 -4.62 11.70 11.53
N GLN A 12 -5.50 10.85 12.07
CA GLN A 12 -5.71 10.71 13.50
C GLN A 12 -5.61 9.25 13.92
N ILE A 13 -5.18 9.03 15.16
CA ILE A 13 -5.11 7.70 15.76
C ILE A 13 -6.48 7.02 15.66
N GLY A 14 -6.49 5.77 15.23
CA GLY A 14 -7.68 4.96 15.03
C GLY A 14 -8.34 5.07 13.64
N MET A 15 -7.89 5.97 12.77
CA MET A 15 -8.37 5.98 11.38
C MET A 15 -7.94 4.72 10.63
N ARG A 16 -8.84 4.16 9.82
CA ARG A 16 -8.60 2.99 8.96
C ARG A 16 -8.33 3.37 7.52
N LEU A 17 -7.42 2.65 6.90
CA LEU A 17 -6.97 2.83 5.53
C LEU A 17 -6.51 1.50 4.93
N GLU A 18 -6.22 1.51 3.64
CA GLU A 18 -5.57 0.42 2.92
C GLU A 18 -4.11 0.79 2.68
N GLY A 19 -3.20 -0.18 2.66
CA GLY A 19 -1.81 0.12 2.31
C GLY A 19 -0.98 -1.12 2.08
N ILE A 20 0.16 -0.93 1.42
CA ILE A 20 1.08 -2.01 1.06
C ILE A 20 1.82 -2.52 2.32
N ASP A 21 2.02 -3.84 2.42
CA ASP A 21 2.96 -4.41 3.37
C ASP A 21 4.41 -4.11 2.91
N PRO A 22 5.20 -3.32 3.67
CA PRO A 22 6.56 -2.99 3.27
C PRO A 22 7.51 -4.19 3.10
N ARG A 23 7.14 -5.36 3.64
CA ARG A 23 7.89 -6.62 3.49
C ARG A 23 7.37 -7.49 2.35
N HIS A 24 6.17 -7.21 1.87
CA HIS A 24 5.51 -7.91 0.76
C HIS A 24 4.84 -6.87 -0.15
N PRO A 25 5.60 -6.19 -1.03
CA PRO A 25 5.10 -5.04 -1.78
C PRO A 25 3.92 -5.31 -2.73
N SER A 26 3.67 -6.58 -3.06
CA SER A 26 2.51 -7.03 -3.84
C SER A 26 1.20 -7.11 -3.02
N VAL A 27 1.27 -6.96 -1.69
CA VAL A 27 0.16 -7.23 -0.76
C VAL A 27 -0.41 -5.93 -0.20
N PHE A 28 -1.71 -5.71 -0.43
CA PHE A 28 -2.47 -4.61 0.18
C PHE A 28 -3.22 -5.09 1.40
N CYS A 29 -3.11 -4.38 2.52
CA CYS A 29 -3.66 -4.77 3.82
C CYS A 29 -4.61 -3.73 4.40
N VAL A 30 -5.50 -4.17 5.28
CA VAL A 30 -6.24 -3.28 6.19
C VAL A 30 -5.32 -2.77 7.29
N LEU A 31 -5.19 -1.45 7.38
CA LEU A 31 -4.32 -0.78 8.34
C LEU A 31 -5.11 0.19 9.23
N SER A 32 -4.61 0.40 10.44
CA SER A 32 -5.04 1.48 11.32
C SER A 32 -3.88 2.39 11.74
N VAL A 33 -4.17 3.68 11.92
CA VAL A 33 -3.21 4.64 12.45
C VAL A 33 -3.04 4.38 13.95
N ALA A 34 -1.92 3.80 14.35
CA ALA A 34 -1.60 3.53 15.74
C ALA A 34 -0.98 4.75 16.43
N GLU A 35 -0.26 5.59 15.70
CA GLU A 35 0.42 6.78 16.21
C GLU A 35 0.61 7.84 15.13
N VAL A 36 0.65 9.10 15.55
CA VAL A 36 0.95 10.25 14.69
C VAL A 36 2.09 11.04 15.31
N CYS A 37 3.19 11.24 14.56
CA CYS A 37 4.36 12.00 15.00
C CYS A 37 4.79 12.97 13.90
N GLY A 38 4.40 14.24 14.01
CA GLY A 38 4.62 15.24 12.96
C GLY A 38 3.97 14.81 11.64
N TYR A 39 4.76 14.69 10.58
CA TYR A 39 4.29 14.20 9.26
C TYR A 39 4.35 12.67 9.09
N ARG A 40 4.71 11.94 10.15
CA ARG A 40 4.84 10.47 10.14
C ARG A 40 3.66 9.81 10.83
N LEU A 41 3.31 8.63 10.33
CA LEU A 41 2.27 7.75 10.84
C LEU A 41 2.91 6.42 11.21
N ARG A 42 2.56 5.88 12.38
CA ARG A 42 2.78 4.46 12.67
C ARG A 42 1.51 3.70 12.32
N LEU A 43 1.62 2.75 11.41
CA LEU A 43 0.51 1.95 10.91
C LEU A 43 0.56 0.55 11.51
N HIS A 44 -0.61 0.04 11.84
CA HIS A 44 -0.85 -1.26 12.44
C HIS A 44 -1.69 -2.13 11.50
N PHE A 45 -1.34 -3.41 11.39
CA PHE A 45 -2.13 -4.40 10.65
C PHE A 45 -3.28 -4.92 11.53
N ASP A 46 -4.53 -4.61 11.18
CA ASP A 46 -5.67 -4.94 12.04
C ASP A 46 -5.76 -6.46 12.29
N GLY A 47 -5.75 -6.86 13.56
CA GLY A 47 -5.80 -8.27 14.00
C GLY A 47 -4.43 -8.97 14.12
N TYR A 48 -3.33 -8.28 13.84
CA TYR A 48 -1.97 -8.80 13.99
C TYR A 48 -1.26 -8.21 15.22
N LEU A 49 -0.03 -8.69 15.50
CA LEU A 49 0.78 -8.20 16.61
C LEU A 49 1.46 -6.88 16.26
N SER A 50 1.66 -6.00 17.24
CA SER A 50 2.30 -4.69 17.03
C SER A 50 3.78 -4.75 16.63
N CYS A 51 4.42 -5.93 16.69
CA CYS A 51 5.77 -6.12 16.15
C CYS A 51 5.85 -6.02 14.63
N TYR A 52 4.70 -6.03 13.94
CA TYR A 52 4.59 -5.77 12.50
C TYR A 52 4.29 -4.30 12.18
N ASP A 53 4.06 -3.45 13.19
CA ASP A 53 3.81 -2.03 12.95
C ASP A 53 4.99 -1.37 12.23
N PHE A 54 4.70 -0.43 11.35
CA PHE A 54 5.72 0.28 10.59
C PHE A 54 5.42 1.76 10.50
N TRP A 55 6.47 2.55 10.28
CA TRP A 55 6.36 3.99 10.08
C TRP A 55 6.33 4.34 8.61
N THR A 56 5.46 5.27 8.24
CA THR A 56 5.45 5.89 6.91
C THR A 56 5.13 7.38 7.01
N ASN A 57 5.25 8.11 5.91
CA ASN A 57 4.85 9.53 5.84
C ASN A 57 3.37 9.66 5.48
N ALA A 58 2.71 10.71 5.95
CA ALA A 58 1.29 10.97 5.64
C ALA A 58 1.02 11.16 4.13
N GLY A 59 2.03 11.58 3.36
CA GLY A 59 1.98 11.69 1.91
C GLY A 59 2.52 10.48 1.14
N SER A 60 2.68 9.32 1.80
CA SER A 60 3.18 8.11 1.16
C SER A 60 2.29 7.67 0.00
N PRO A 61 2.85 7.23 -1.15
CA PRO A 61 2.06 6.65 -2.24
C PRO A 61 1.59 5.22 -1.94
N ASP A 62 2.08 4.61 -0.85
CA ASP A 62 1.79 3.21 -0.46
C ASP A 62 0.58 3.08 0.47
N ILE A 63 -0.13 4.18 0.71
CA ILE A 63 -1.34 4.21 1.52
C ILE A 63 -2.50 4.76 0.70
N HIS A 64 -3.67 4.16 0.87
CA HIS A 64 -4.85 4.41 0.07
C HIS A 64 -6.10 4.51 0.95
N PRO A 65 -7.11 5.28 0.53
CA PRO A 65 -8.36 5.34 1.27
C PRO A 65 -9.11 4.00 1.20
N VAL A 66 -9.94 3.75 2.21
CA VAL A 66 -10.88 2.62 2.22
C VAL A 66 -11.68 2.53 0.90
N GLY A 67 -11.71 1.32 0.33
CA GLY A 67 -12.36 0.99 -0.93
C GLY A 67 -11.50 1.23 -2.17
N TRP A 68 -10.20 1.51 -2.02
CA TRP A 68 -9.30 1.69 -3.15
C TRP A 68 -9.06 0.38 -3.87
N CYS A 69 -8.72 -0.70 -3.16
CA CYS A 69 -8.46 -2.03 -3.73
C CYS A 69 -9.65 -2.54 -4.54
N GLU A 70 -10.88 -2.37 -4.04
CA GLU A 70 -12.10 -2.72 -4.78
C GLU A 70 -12.23 -1.91 -6.09
N LYS A 71 -12.00 -0.60 -6.02
CA LYS A 71 -12.07 0.29 -7.19
C LYS A 71 -11.02 -0.05 -8.25
N THR A 72 -9.82 -0.40 -7.82
CA THR A 72 -8.66 -0.67 -8.70
C THR A 72 -8.50 -2.16 -9.02
N LYS A 73 -9.40 -3.02 -8.53
CA LYS A 73 -9.38 -4.48 -8.71
C LYS A 73 -8.15 -5.19 -8.11
N HIS A 74 -7.60 -4.63 -7.04
CA HIS A 74 -6.52 -5.27 -6.27
C HIS A 74 -7.12 -6.12 -5.16
N GLU A 75 -6.38 -7.17 -4.77
CA GLU A 75 -6.76 -8.00 -3.64
C GLU A 75 -6.44 -7.29 -2.32
N LEU A 76 -7.45 -7.18 -1.45
CA LEU A 76 -7.26 -6.71 -0.09
C LEU A 76 -7.09 -7.89 0.87
N HIS A 77 -5.96 -7.94 1.56
CA HIS A 77 -5.75 -8.79 2.72
C HIS A 77 -6.52 -8.24 3.91
N ILE A 78 -7.58 -8.97 4.24
CA ILE A 78 -8.53 -8.63 5.29
C ILE A 78 -7.94 -8.88 6.69
N PRO A 79 -8.48 -8.26 7.75
CA PRO A 79 -8.00 -8.43 9.11
C PRO A 79 -8.06 -9.89 9.57
N LYS A 80 -7.11 -10.29 10.42
CA LYS A 80 -7.06 -11.66 10.96
C LYS A 80 -8.36 -12.00 11.69
N GLY A 81 -8.92 -13.17 11.38
CA GLY A 81 -10.18 -13.66 11.98
C GLY A 81 -11.44 -13.29 11.20
N TYR A 82 -11.33 -12.51 10.12
CA TYR A 82 -12.42 -12.28 9.18
C TYR A 82 -12.35 -13.26 8.01
N ARG A 83 -13.46 -13.45 7.30
CA ARG A 83 -13.50 -14.27 6.08
C ARG A 83 -13.59 -13.39 4.83
N LYS A 84 -12.78 -13.73 3.82
CA LYS A 84 -12.64 -12.93 2.58
C LYS A 84 -13.96 -12.77 1.84
N ASP A 85 -14.76 -13.84 1.79
CA ASP A 85 -16.09 -13.85 1.15
C ASP A 85 -17.14 -12.99 1.86
N LYS A 86 -16.84 -12.47 3.07
CA LYS A 86 -17.78 -11.73 3.90
C LYS A 86 -17.27 -10.38 4.37
N PHE A 87 -16.06 -10.00 4.00
CA PHE A 87 -15.51 -8.73 4.43
C PHE A 87 -16.13 -7.60 3.62
N VAL A 88 -16.92 -6.77 4.30
CA VAL A 88 -17.47 -5.53 3.75
C VAL A 88 -17.00 -4.40 4.63
N TRP A 89 -16.28 -3.44 4.05
CA TRP A 89 -15.71 -2.30 4.78
C TRP A 89 -16.73 -1.58 5.65
N MET A 90 -17.91 -1.32 5.11
CA MET A 90 -18.95 -0.58 5.83
C MET A 90 -19.47 -1.34 7.06
N ASP A 91 -19.55 -2.67 6.98
CA ASP A 91 -19.98 -3.49 8.10
C ASP A 91 -18.87 -3.59 9.15
N TYR A 92 -17.62 -3.74 8.72
CA TYR A 92 -16.45 -3.73 9.58
C TYR A 92 -16.33 -2.43 10.39
N LEU A 93 -16.44 -1.28 9.70
CA LEU A 93 -16.37 0.04 10.34
C LEU A 93 -17.53 0.26 11.32
N LYS A 94 -18.76 -0.12 10.95
CA LYS A 94 -19.94 0.03 11.81
C LYS A 94 -19.88 -0.87 13.04
N ALA A 95 -19.59 -2.15 12.86
CA ALA A 95 -19.58 -3.14 13.95
C ALA A 95 -18.59 -2.75 15.06
N CYS A 96 -17.45 -2.18 14.67
CA CYS A 96 -16.38 -1.82 15.59
C CYS A 96 -16.36 -0.31 15.95
N LYS A 97 -17.35 0.49 15.48
CA LYS A 97 -17.42 1.95 15.66
C LYS A 97 -16.13 2.67 15.23
N LEU A 98 -15.56 2.23 14.12
CA LEU A 98 -14.29 2.73 13.59
C LEU A 98 -14.51 3.85 12.58
N GLN A 99 -13.50 4.69 12.42
CA GLN A 99 -13.49 5.75 11.42
C GLN A 99 -12.54 5.40 10.27
N ASN A 100 -12.94 5.68 9.04
CA ASN A 100 -12.00 5.66 7.92
C ASN A 100 -11.21 6.97 7.87
N ALA A 101 -10.00 6.90 7.31
CA ALA A 101 -9.26 8.10 6.92
C ALA A 101 -9.97 8.76 5.72
N PRO A 102 -10.34 10.06 5.80
CA PRO A 102 -10.97 10.76 4.68
C PRO A 102 -10.09 10.76 3.43
N LYS A 103 -10.69 10.56 2.25
CA LYS A 103 -9.98 10.51 0.95
C LYS A 103 -9.07 11.72 0.68
N LYS A 104 -9.44 12.90 1.19
CA LYS A 104 -8.67 14.15 1.04
C LYS A 104 -7.30 14.14 1.74
N LEU A 105 -7.06 13.21 2.66
CA LEU A 105 -5.78 13.09 3.37
C LEU A 105 -4.71 12.37 2.55
N PHE A 106 -5.14 11.62 1.53
CA PHE A 106 -4.24 10.87 0.67
C PHE A 106 -3.73 11.76 -0.45
N ARG A 107 -2.46 11.59 -0.81
CA ARG A 107 -1.86 12.38 -1.90
C ARG A 107 -2.60 12.04 -3.19
N ASN A 108 -3.30 13.02 -3.75
CA ASN A 108 -3.96 12.87 -5.03
C ASN A 108 -2.95 13.05 -6.15
N ARG A 109 -2.34 11.95 -6.61
CA ARG A 109 -1.58 11.94 -7.87
C ARG A 109 -2.55 11.80 -9.04
N SER A 110 -3.42 12.80 -9.21
CA SER A 110 -4.13 12.95 -10.47
C SER A 110 -3.07 13.10 -11.54
N SER A 111 -2.97 12.09 -12.39
CA SER A 111 -2.00 11.93 -13.48
C SER A 111 -2.06 13.13 -14.43
N ASN A 112 -1.32 14.20 -14.11
CA ASN A 112 -1.12 15.33 -15.02
C ASN A 112 -0.09 15.02 -16.11
N GLY A 113 0.43 13.79 -16.15
CA GLY A 113 1.20 13.26 -17.28
C GLY A 113 0.53 12.00 -17.83
N PRO A 114 0.56 11.76 -19.15
CA PRO A 114 0.21 10.46 -19.68
C PRO A 114 1.11 9.42 -19.00
N MET A 115 0.49 8.44 -18.35
CA MET A 115 1.18 7.21 -17.97
C MET A 115 2.01 6.76 -19.18
N PRO A 116 3.32 6.47 -19.05
CA PRO A 116 4.09 6.01 -20.17
C PRO A 116 3.37 4.79 -20.76
N LYS A 117 2.79 4.95 -21.96
CA LYS A 117 2.14 3.84 -22.70
C LYS A 117 3.14 2.71 -23.03
N GLU A 118 4.40 2.95 -22.72
CA GLU A 118 5.55 2.09 -22.91
C GLU A 118 5.54 0.88 -21.97
N PHE A 119 4.92 0.97 -20.79
CA PHE A 119 4.89 -0.15 -19.83
C PHE A 119 3.49 -0.73 -19.64
N GLN A 120 3.41 -2.06 -19.63
CA GLN A 120 2.19 -2.82 -19.42
C GLN A 120 2.47 -4.01 -18.52
N VAL A 121 1.48 -4.38 -17.70
CA VAL A 121 1.53 -5.61 -16.91
C VAL A 121 1.79 -6.80 -17.83
N GLY A 122 2.71 -7.68 -17.42
CA GLY A 122 3.16 -8.84 -18.18
C GLY A 122 4.37 -8.60 -19.08
N MET A 123 4.81 -7.34 -19.28
CA MET A 123 6.09 -7.07 -19.95
C MET A 123 7.26 -7.61 -19.11
N LYS A 124 8.29 -8.11 -19.81
CA LYS A 124 9.50 -8.68 -19.19
C LYS A 124 10.67 -7.72 -19.27
N LEU A 125 11.53 -7.76 -18.25
CA LEU A 125 12.72 -6.94 -18.11
C LEU A 125 13.82 -7.65 -17.33
N GLU A 126 14.99 -7.03 -17.26
CA GLU A 126 16.07 -7.38 -16.34
C GLU A 126 16.09 -6.39 -15.17
N ALA A 127 16.14 -6.90 -13.94
CA ALA A 127 16.05 -6.11 -12.72
C ALA A 127 17.12 -6.55 -11.70
N VAL A 128 17.62 -5.60 -10.91
CA VAL A 128 18.55 -5.90 -9.81
C VAL A 128 17.77 -6.40 -8.60
N ASP A 129 18.15 -7.53 -8.02
CA ASP A 129 17.59 -7.96 -6.74
C ASP A 129 18.03 -7.01 -5.61
N ARG A 130 17.09 -6.28 -5.01
CA ARG A 130 17.38 -5.35 -3.89
C ARG A 130 17.91 -6.06 -2.64
N LYS A 131 17.60 -7.35 -2.44
CA LYS A 131 18.12 -8.15 -1.33
C LYS A 131 19.51 -8.72 -1.62
N ASN A 132 19.84 -8.93 -2.89
CA ASN A 132 21.17 -9.30 -3.35
C ASN A 132 21.61 -8.44 -4.55
N PRO A 133 22.16 -7.23 -4.31
CA PRO A 133 22.44 -6.24 -5.37
C PRO A 133 23.47 -6.68 -6.42
N SER A 134 24.11 -7.84 -6.24
CA SER A 134 25.03 -8.42 -7.22
C SER A 134 24.30 -9.21 -8.32
N LEU A 135 23.01 -9.48 -8.15
CA LEU A 135 22.20 -10.25 -9.11
C LEU A 135 21.36 -9.33 -9.98
N VAL A 136 21.47 -9.53 -11.30
CA VAL A 136 20.51 -9.04 -12.29
C VAL A 136 19.74 -10.25 -12.79
N CYS A 137 18.42 -10.23 -12.62
CA CYS A 137 17.55 -11.38 -12.84
C CYS A 137 16.45 -11.05 -13.85
N VAL A 138 15.89 -12.10 -14.46
CA VAL A 138 14.69 -12.00 -15.30
C VAL A 138 13.50 -11.64 -14.42
N ALA A 139 12.77 -10.61 -14.81
CA ALA A 139 11.63 -10.09 -14.08
C ALA A 139 10.47 -9.73 -15.02
N THR A 140 9.30 -9.57 -14.43
CA THR A 140 8.03 -9.21 -15.08
C THR A 140 7.42 -8.01 -14.36
N ILE A 141 6.79 -7.09 -15.11
CA ILE A 141 5.92 -6.06 -14.53
C ILE A 141 4.65 -6.76 -14.04
N ALA A 142 4.54 -6.96 -12.73
CA ALA A 142 3.41 -7.64 -12.12
C ALA A 142 2.19 -6.73 -11.94
N ASP A 143 2.43 -5.44 -11.72
CA ASP A 143 1.37 -4.47 -11.48
C ASP A 143 1.81 -3.04 -11.85
N ILE A 144 0.85 -2.15 -12.06
CA ILE A 144 1.06 -0.73 -12.31
C ILE A 144 0.08 0.08 -11.47
N VAL A 145 0.63 0.78 -10.48
CA VAL A 145 -0.12 1.68 -9.59
C VAL A 145 0.34 3.11 -9.82
N GLU A 146 -0.54 3.89 -10.45
CA GLU A 146 -0.29 5.29 -10.81
C GLU A 146 0.96 5.46 -11.69
N ASP A 147 2.04 6.06 -11.17
CA ASP A 147 3.31 6.29 -11.86
C ASP A 147 4.39 5.25 -11.49
N ARG A 148 3.99 4.11 -10.90
CA ARG A 148 4.91 3.10 -10.36
C ARG A 148 4.62 1.73 -10.93
N LEU A 149 5.69 0.96 -11.11
CA LEU A 149 5.68 -0.42 -11.56
C LEU A 149 5.99 -1.32 -10.36
N LEU A 150 5.29 -2.44 -10.25
CA LEU A 150 5.69 -3.54 -9.38
C LEU A 150 6.53 -4.52 -10.20
N VAL A 151 7.78 -4.72 -9.81
CA VAL A 151 8.70 -5.66 -10.45
C VAL A 151 8.67 -6.98 -9.69
N HIS A 152 8.36 -8.07 -10.40
CA HIS A 152 8.37 -9.43 -9.87
C HIS A 152 9.46 -10.28 -10.53
N PHE A 153 10.17 -11.09 -9.77
CA PHE A 153 11.22 -11.96 -10.30
C PHE A 153 10.67 -13.32 -10.73
N ASP A 154 10.89 -13.69 -11.99
CA ASP A 154 10.28 -14.89 -12.59
C ASP A 154 10.68 -16.18 -11.84
N ASN A 155 9.69 -16.92 -11.32
CA ASN A 155 9.83 -18.13 -10.50
C ASN A 155 10.38 -17.92 -9.08
N TRP A 156 10.32 -16.70 -8.57
CA TRP A 156 10.67 -16.38 -7.18
C TRP A 156 9.39 -16.11 -6.39
N ASP A 157 9.54 -16.02 -5.07
CA ASP A 157 8.47 -15.61 -4.17
C ASP A 157 8.26 -14.09 -4.21
N ASP A 158 7.02 -13.63 -4.04
CA ASP A 158 6.65 -12.21 -4.15
C ASP A 158 7.29 -11.32 -3.07
N SER A 159 7.89 -11.90 -2.03
CA SER A 159 8.66 -11.13 -1.04
C SER A 159 9.90 -10.44 -1.64
N TYR A 160 10.32 -10.79 -2.86
CA TYR A 160 11.41 -10.12 -3.59
C TYR A 160 10.92 -8.96 -4.47
N ASP A 161 9.61 -8.81 -4.61
CA ASP A 161 9.02 -7.77 -5.45
C ASP A 161 9.30 -6.37 -4.89
N TYR A 162 9.35 -5.36 -5.76
CA TYR A 162 9.57 -3.96 -5.35
C TYR A 162 9.09 -2.91 -6.36
#